data_AF-A0A3Q9QXZ0-F1
#
_entry.id   AF-A0A3Q9QXZ0-F1
#
_cell.length_a   1.000
_cell.length_b   1.000
_cell.length_c   1.000
_cell.angle_alpha   90.00
_cell.angle_beta   90.00
_cell.angle_gamma   90.00
#
_symmetry.space_group_name_H-M   'P 1'
#
loop_
_entity.id
_entity.type
_entity.pdbx_description
1 polymer ?
#
loop_
_entity_poly.entity_id
_entity_poly.type
_entity_poly.pdbx_seq_one_letter_code
_entity_poly.pdbx_strand_id
1 'polypeptide(L)'
;MAILIVFFGVSILNKLNTIEQQLTGTKKITLEKKQNEFDDSLLREEVRQLLLEGKKIKAVKRVRERTGISLVEAKQYVDQFEL
;
A
#
# COMPACT_ATOMS: atom_id res chain seq x y z
N MET A 1 48.10 12.32 14.23
CA MET A 1 47.83 12.66 12.81
C MET A 1 47.30 11.47 12.01
N ALA A 2 47.99 10.33 11.93
CA ALA A 2 47.52 9.15 11.17
C ALA A 2 46.16 8.58 11.67
N ILE A 3 45.91 8.57 12.98
CA ILE A 3 44.66 8.07 13.57
C ILE A 3 43.45 8.95 13.20
N LEU A 4 43.64 10.27 13.05
CA LEU A 4 42.57 11.19 12.63
C LEU A 4 42.20 10.98 11.17
N ILE A 5 43.17 10.68 10.30
CA ILE A 5 42.92 10.40 8.88
C ILE A 5 42.14 9.09 8.73
N VAL A 6 42.44 8.07 9.54
CA VAL A 6 41.68 6.82 9.57
C VAL A 6 40.27 7.06 10.13
N PHE A 7 40.12 7.88 11.19
CA PHE A 7 38.81 8.18 11.77
C PHE A 7 37.91 8.99 10.82
N PHE A 8 38.48 9.98 10.12
CA PHE A 8 37.79 10.73 9.08
C PHE A 8 37.48 9.83 7.87
N GLY A 9 38.40 8.97 7.45
CA GLY A 9 38.18 8.00 6.36
C GLY A 9 37.09 6.99 6.68
N VAL A 10 37.07 6.45 7.90
CA VAL A 10 36.03 5.54 8.40
C VAL A 10 34.69 6.26 8.55
N SER A 11 34.69 7.53 8.95
CA SER A 11 33.46 8.35 9.05
C SER A 11 32.88 8.71 7.68
N ILE A 12 33.70 8.85 6.63
CA ILE A 12 33.24 9.06 5.25
C ILE A 12 32.59 7.79 4.69
N LEU A 13 33.05 6.60 5.08
CA LEU A 13 32.52 5.33 4.59
C LEU A 13 31.12 5.01 5.14
N ASN A 14 30.86 5.27 6.43
CA ASN A 14 29.52 5.09 7.03
C ASN A 14 28.45 6.03 6.44
N LYS A 15 28.86 7.17 5.87
CA LYS A 15 27.93 8.11 5.23
C LYS A 15 27.44 7.65 3.86
N LEU A 16 28.08 6.66 3.24
CA LEU A 16 27.68 6.14 1.92
C LEU A 16 26.47 5.20 1.96
N ASN A 17 26.10 4.65 3.12
CA ASN A 17 24.86 3.89 3.30
C ASN A 17 23.71 4.73 3.89
N THR A 18 23.93 6.04 4.07
CA THR A 18 22.98 6.98 4.68
C THR A 18 22.75 8.18 3.74
N ILE A 19 22.39 7.89 2.48
CA ILE A 19 21.87 8.88 1.52
C ILE A 19 20.39 8.62 1.19
N GLU A 20 19.77 7.59 1.77
CA GLU A 20 18.31 7.33 1.62
C GLU A 20 17.42 7.88 2.74
N GLN A 21 17.97 8.66 3.69
CA GLN A 21 17.24 9.00 4.93
C GLN A 21 16.90 10.48 5.11
N GLN A 22 17.13 11.32 4.08
CA GLN A 22 16.69 12.73 4.08
C GLN A 22 16.12 13.19 2.72
N LEU A 23 15.64 12.27 1.89
CA LEU A 23 14.49 12.58 1.01
C LEU A 23 13.21 12.47 1.83
N THR A 24 13.10 13.38 2.78
CA THR A 24 11.91 13.69 3.57
C THR A 24 10.72 13.94 2.62
N GLY A 25 9.61 13.22 2.81
CA GLY A 25 8.26 13.70 2.48
C GLY A 25 7.66 13.43 1.09
N THR A 26 8.43 13.22 0.02
CA THR A 26 7.86 13.39 -1.35
C THR A 26 8.16 12.28 -2.37
N LYS A 27 8.53 11.07 -1.94
CA LYS A 27 8.79 9.96 -2.89
C LYS A 27 8.17 8.60 -2.55
N LYS A 28 7.19 8.56 -1.63
CA LYS A 28 6.28 7.41 -1.44
C LYS A 28 4.89 7.62 -2.06
N ILE A 29 4.49 8.88 -2.29
CA ILE A 29 3.12 9.23 -2.69
C ILE A 29 2.81 8.89 -4.17
N THR A 30 3.81 8.64 -5.02
CA THR A 30 3.59 8.46 -6.47
C THR A 30 3.68 7.01 -6.96
N LEU A 31 4.36 6.12 -6.23
CA LEU A 31 4.47 4.69 -6.59
C LEU A 31 3.46 3.83 -5.83
N GLU A 32 3.18 4.15 -4.56
CA GLU A 32 2.14 3.44 -3.79
C GLU A 32 0.72 3.87 -4.20
N LYS A 33 0.48 5.14 -4.59
CA LYS A 33 -0.82 5.51 -5.18
C LYS A 33 -1.10 4.73 -6.46
N LYS A 34 -0.11 4.51 -7.33
CA LYS A 34 -0.33 3.76 -8.58
C LYS A 34 -0.69 2.29 -8.33
N GLN A 35 -0.11 1.67 -7.30
CA GLN A 35 -0.44 0.30 -6.90
C GLN A 35 -1.76 0.23 -6.12
N ASN A 36 -2.03 1.15 -5.20
CA ASN A 36 -3.26 1.20 -4.41
C ASN A 36 -4.48 1.59 -5.27
N GLU A 37 -4.33 2.50 -6.22
CA GLU A 37 -5.40 2.89 -7.15
C GLU A 37 -5.72 1.77 -8.15
N PHE A 38 -4.70 0.98 -8.54
CA PHE A 38 -4.89 -0.23 -9.33
C PHE A 38 -5.53 -1.36 -8.52
N ASP A 39 -5.09 -1.62 -7.28
CA ASP A 39 -5.68 -2.66 -6.41
C ASP A 39 -7.13 -2.31 -6.02
N ASP A 40 -7.43 -1.03 -5.76
CA ASP A 40 -8.79 -0.55 -5.52
C ASP A 40 -9.70 -0.73 -6.76
N SER A 41 -9.16 -0.46 -7.96
CA SER A 41 -9.90 -0.67 -9.21
C SER A 41 -10.17 -2.15 -9.45
N LEU A 42 -9.18 -3.02 -9.22
CA LEU A 42 -9.34 -4.47 -9.35
C LEU A 42 -10.35 -5.02 -8.34
N LEU A 43 -10.31 -4.56 -7.09
CA LEU A 43 -11.26 -4.96 -6.06
C LEU A 43 -12.69 -4.54 -6.44
N ARG A 44 -12.88 -3.33 -6.96
CA ARG A 44 -14.19 -2.86 -7.45
C ARG A 44 -14.74 -3.74 -8.57
N GLU A 45 -13.89 -4.11 -9.53
CA GLU A 45 -14.32 -4.99 -10.62
C GLU A 45 -14.65 -6.41 -10.10
N GLU A 46 -13.83 -6.96 -9.21
CA GLU A 46 -14.10 -8.26 -8.58
C GLU A 46 -15.43 -8.26 -7.82
N VAL A 47 -15.73 -7.18 -7.08
CA VAL A 47 -17.02 -7.01 -6.39
C VAL A 47 -18.20 -6.99 -7.37
N ARG A 48 -18.10 -6.23 -8.46
CA ARG A 48 -19.17 -6.17 -9.49
C ARG A 48 -19.42 -7.52 -10.14
N GLN A 49 -18.35 -8.23 -10.54
CA GLN A 49 -18.46 -9.55 -11.14
C GLN A 49 -19.15 -10.53 -10.18
N LEU A 50 -18.75 -10.53 -8.90
CA LEU A 50 -19.38 -11.38 -7.90
C LEU A 50 -20.86 -11.04 -7.65
N LEU A 51 -21.25 -9.76 -7.75
CA LEU A 51 -22.65 -9.36 -7.67
C LEU A 51 -23.46 -9.81 -8.89
N LEU A 52 -22.92 -9.68 -10.10
CA LEU A 52 -23.54 -10.19 -11.34
C LEU A 52 -23.75 -11.71 -11.29
N GLU A 53 -22.83 -12.45 -10.66
CA GLU A 53 -22.96 -13.89 -10.44
C GLU A 53 -23.91 -14.26 -9.28
N GLY A 54 -24.53 -13.27 -8.60
CA GLY A 54 -25.39 -13.49 -7.42
C GLY A 54 -24.64 -13.92 -6.16
N LYS A 55 -23.30 -13.80 -6.13
CA LYS A 55 -22.40 -14.25 -5.05
C LYS A 55 -22.10 -13.14 -4.04
N LYS A 56 -23.13 -12.45 -3.54
CA LYS A 56 -23.00 -11.31 -2.61
C LYS A 56 -22.12 -11.60 -1.39
N ILE A 57 -22.33 -12.73 -0.72
CA ILE A 57 -21.55 -13.12 0.48
C ILE A 57 -20.06 -13.24 0.15
N LYS A 58 -19.73 -13.73 -1.04
CA LYS A 58 -18.35 -13.86 -1.50
C LYS A 58 -17.73 -12.49 -1.78
N ALA A 59 -18.50 -11.54 -2.34
CA ALA A 59 -18.05 -10.16 -2.52
C ALA A 59 -17.71 -9.50 -1.18
N VAL A 60 -18.60 -9.61 -0.18
CA VAL A 60 -18.38 -9.05 1.16
C VAL A 60 -17.14 -9.66 1.82
N LYS A 61 -16.97 -10.98 1.72
CA LYS A 61 -15.78 -11.67 2.22
C LYS A 61 -14.51 -11.13 1.56
N ARG A 62 -14.54 -10.89 0.25
CA ARG A 62 -13.37 -10.44 -0.52
C ARG A 62 -12.93 -9.03 -0.16
N VAL A 63 -13.89 -8.12 -0.02
CA VAL A 63 -13.64 -6.76 0.47
C VAL A 63 -13.00 -6.81 1.84
N ARG A 64 -13.58 -7.59 2.77
CA ARG A 64 -13.05 -7.72 4.13
C ARG A 64 -11.61 -8.25 4.17
N GLU A 65 -11.30 -9.25 3.35
CA GLU A 65 -9.95 -9.84 3.28
C GLU A 65 -8.92 -8.88 2.70
N ARG A 66 -9.33 -8.03 1.76
CA ARG A 66 -8.42 -7.09 1.07
C ARG A 66 -8.21 -5.80 1.85
N THR A 67 -9.26 -5.25 2.44
CA THR A 67 -9.21 -3.94 3.11
C THR A 67 -9.03 -4.05 4.62
N GLY A 68 -9.29 -5.22 5.21
CA GLY A 68 -9.20 -5.44 6.67
C GLY A 68 -10.29 -4.75 7.49
N ILE A 69 -11.32 -4.19 6.84
CA ILE A 69 -12.43 -3.50 7.52
C ILE A 69 -13.37 -4.46 8.25
N SER A 70 -14.27 -3.95 9.08
CA SER A 70 -15.25 -4.76 9.77
C SER A 70 -16.23 -5.42 8.79
N LEU A 71 -16.92 -6.49 9.24
CA LEU A 71 -17.91 -7.18 8.41
C LEU A 71 -19.07 -6.24 8.00
N VAL A 72 -19.46 -5.33 8.89
CA VAL A 72 -20.53 -4.34 8.64
C VAL A 72 -20.10 -3.37 7.54
N GLU A 73 -18.90 -2.82 7.63
CA GLU A 73 -18.35 -1.90 6.62
C GLU A 73 -18.15 -2.59 5.28
N ALA A 74 -17.67 -3.83 5.28
CA ALA A 74 -17.54 -4.62 4.04
C ALA A 74 -18.89 -4.86 3.36
N LYS A 75 -19.94 -5.13 4.14
CA LYS A 75 -21.30 -5.24 3.61
C LYS A 75 -21.76 -3.92 3.01
N GLN A 76 -21.62 -2.82 3.75
CA GLN A 76 -22.02 -1.48 3.29
C GLN A 76 -21.29 -1.08 2.00
N TYR A 77 -20.00 -1.38 1.90
CA TYR A 77 -19.23 -1.15 0.69
C TYR A 77 -19.80 -1.91 -0.50
N VAL A 78 -20.07 -3.21 -0.35
CA VAL A 78 -20.65 -4.05 -1.42
C VAL A 78 -22.06 -3.58 -1.80
N ASP A 79 -22.88 -3.20 -0.82
CA ASP A 79 -24.24 -2.70 -1.06
C ASP A 79 -24.25 -1.44 -1.95
N GLN A 80 -23.17 -0.62 -1.98
CA GLN A 80 -23.07 0.54 -2.88
C GLN A 80 -23.01 0.17 -4.36
N PHE A 81 -22.72 -1.10 -4.68
CA PHE A 81 -22.63 -1.60 -6.05
C PHE A 81 -23.87 -2.42 -6.46
N GLU A 82 -24.81 -2.65 -5.55
CA GLU A 82 -26.12 -3.22 -5.88
C GLU A 82 -27.03 -2.10 -6.42
N LEU A 83 -27.28 -2.13 -7.73
CA LEU A 83 -28.27 -1.30 -8.43
C LEU A 83 -29.46 -2.17 -8.85
#